data_AF-A0A354YA48-F1
#
_entry.id   AF-A0A354YA48-F1
#
_cell.length_a   1.000
_cell.length_b   1.000
_cell.length_c   1.000
_cell.angle_alpha   90.00
_cell.angle_beta   90.00
_cell.angle_gamma   90.00
#
_symmetry.space_group_name_H-M   'P 1'
#
loop_
_entity.id
_entity.type
_entity.pdbx_description
1 polymer ?
#
loop_
_entity_poly.entity_id
_entity_poly.type
_entity_poly.pdbx_seq_one_letter_code
_entity_poly.pdbx_strand_id
1 'polypeptide(L)'
;VLVGGDTTRGPLSLSVTAMGRVPRGNALCRDGARAGDDIWVTGAPGEAAAALELWQSGRLDVARVADDAAHEWLRQRLQRPHPRVQAGLRLRGLATACIDVSDGLLADLGHLCRCSGVAAQL
;
A
#
# COMPACT_ATOMS: atom_id res chain seq x y z
N VAL A 1 -13.88 -14.32 -3.60
CA VAL A 1 -15.29 -14.59 -3.25
C VAL A 1 -15.56 -13.98 -1.89
N LEU A 2 -16.67 -13.28 -1.71
CA LEU A 2 -17.17 -12.92 -0.38
C LEU A 2 -17.95 -14.13 0.15
N VAL A 3 -17.48 -14.74 1.22
CA VAL A 3 -18.01 -16.01 1.74
C VAL A 3 -18.80 -15.88 3.04
N GLY A 4 -18.87 -14.67 3.60
CA GLY A 4 -19.58 -14.39 4.83
C GLY A 4 -19.41 -12.92 5.25
N GLY A 5 -20.16 -12.53 6.28
CA GLY A 5 -20.15 -11.18 6.85
C GLY A 5 -21.31 -11.01 7.82
N ASP A 6 -21.33 -9.86 8.49
CA ASP A 6 -22.42 -9.44 9.38
C ASP A 6 -22.69 -7.94 9.18
N THR A 7 -23.88 -7.49 9.56
CA THR A 7 -24.23 -6.07 9.56
C THR A 7 -24.98 -5.74 10.84
N THR A 8 -24.48 -4.71 11.54
CA THR A 8 -25.04 -4.28 12.82
C THR A 8 -25.17 -2.76 12.88
N ARG A 9 -25.96 -2.25 13.82
CA ARG A 9 -26.25 -0.83 13.99
C ARG A 9 -25.17 -0.16 14.83
N GLY A 10 -24.63 0.95 14.33
CA GLY A 10 -23.68 1.81 15.03
C GLY A 10 -23.19 2.95 14.14
N PRO A 11 -22.19 3.73 14.59
CA PRO A 11 -21.44 4.61 13.70
C PRO A 11 -20.90 3.85 12.49
N LEU A 12 -20.80 4.50 11.33
CA LEU A 12 -20.32 3.87 10.11
C LEU A 12 -18.91 3.31 10.31
N SER A 13 -18.78 1.98 10.17
CA SER A 13 -17.51 1.26 10.25
C SER A 13 -17.55 0.08 9.29
N LEU A 14 -16.44 -0.17 8.62
CA LEU A 14 -16.27 -1.26 7.65
C LEU A 14 -15.07 -2.09 8.11
N SER A 15 -15.31 -3.35 8.47
CA SER A 15 -14.26 -4.30 8.84
C SER A 15 -14.22 -5.44 7.84
N VAL A 16 -13.03 -5.74 7.30
CA VAL A 16 -12.83 -6.74 6.25
C VAL A 16 -11.72 -7.69 6.66
N THR A 17 -12.01 -8.99 6.59
CA THR A 17 -11.01 -10.06 6.74
C THR A 17 -10.71 -10.66 5.37
N ALA A 18 -9.45 -10.58 4.93
CA ALA A 18 -8.99 -11.20 3.70
C ALA A 18 -8.09 -12.41 4.01
N MET A 19 -8.34 -13.54 3.34
CA MET A 19 -7.56 -14.76 3.48
C MET A 19 -6.86 -15.09 2.17
N GLY A 20 -5.54 -15.28 2.23
CA GLY A 20 -4.69 -15.70 1.13
C GLY A 20 -4.05 -17.06 1.38
N ARG A 21 -3.45 -17.64 0.34
CA ARG A 21 -2.62 -18.84 0.43
C ARG A 21 -1.24 -18.56 -0.15
N VAL A 22 -0.24 -19.21 0.43
CA VAL A 22 1.14 -19.13 -0.03
C VAL A 22 1.77 -20.53 0.05
N PRO A 23 2.58 -20.94 -0.94
CA PRO A 23 3.37 -22.14 -0.80
C PRO A 23 4.28 -22.04 0.44
N ARG A 24 4.52 -23.16 1.12
CA ARG A 24 5.39 -23.19 2.30
C ARG A 24 6.75 -22.54 1.98
N GLY A 25 7.24 -21.68 2.86
CA GLY A 25 8.51 -20.98 2.70
C GLY A 25 8.55 -19.86 1.65
N ASN A 26 7.44 -19.57 0.97
CA ASN A 26 7.39 -18.55 -0.09
C ASN A 26 6.66 -17.27 0.33
N ALA A 27 6.44 -17.08 1.64
CA ALA A 27 5.92 -15.84 2.18
C ALA A 27 6.98 -14.76 2.08
N LEU A 28 6.62 -13.60 1.53
CA LEU A 28 7.46 -12.42 1.60
C LEU A 28 7.29 -11.83 3.00
N CYS A 29 8.39 -11.72 3.74
CA CYS A 29 8.44 -11.19 5.09
C CYS A 29 9.22 -9.88 5.13
N ARG A 30 9.16 -9.19 6.28
CA ARG A 30 9.84 -7.90 6.51
C ARG A 30 11.26 -8.05 7.02
N ASP A 31 11.65 -9.25 7.47
CA ASP A 31 12.84 -9.53 8.25
C ASP A 31 14.00 -10.14 7.44
N GLY A 32 13.83 -10.32 6.13
CA GLY A 32 14.83 -10.96 5.26
C GLY A 32 15.84 -10.04 4.57
N ALA A 33 15.76 -8.71 4.72
CA ALA A 33 16.65 -7.76 4.04
C ALA A 33 18.09 -7.86 4.54
N ARG A 34 19.04 -7.57 3.64
CA ARG A 34 20.48 -7.69 3.90
C ARG A 34 21.20 -6.43 3.44
N ALA A 35 22.35 -6.16 4.07
CA ALA A 35 23.25 -5.11 3.60
C ALA A 35 23.71 -5.42 2.17
N GLY A 36 23.61 -4.43 1.29
CA GLY A 36 23.91 -4.57 -0.14
C GLY A 36 22.72 -4.94 -1.02
N ASP A 37 21.53 -5.18 -0.46
CA ASP A 37 20.31 -5.32 -1.24
C ASP A 37 19.89 -3.97 -1.86
N ASP A 38 19.35 -4.02 -3.08
CA ASP A 38 18.72 -2.86 -3.71
C ASP A 38 17.34 -2.56 -3.10
N ILE A 39 16.99 -1.28 -3.04
CA ILE A 39 15.67 -0.83 -2.58
C ILE A 39 14.80 -0.47 -3.79
N TRP A 40 13.65 -1.13 -3.91
CA TRP A 40 12.70 -0.91 -4.98
C TRP A 40 11.32 -0.52 -4.44
N VAL A 41 10.62 0.35 -5.17
CA VAL A 41 9.22 0.71 -4.89
C VAL A 41 8.38 0.53 -6.15
N THR A 42 7.15 0.07 -5.99
CA THR A 42 6.22 -0.08 -7.12
C THR A 42 5.28 1.12 -7.23
N GLY A 43 5.16 1.70 -8.43
CA GLY A 43 4.37 2.91 -8.64
C GLY A 43 5.00 4.16 -8.01
N ALA A 44 4.19 5.18 -7.75
CA ALA A 44 4.64 6.46 -7.23
C ALA A 44 4.05 6.73 -5.83
N PRO A 45 4.87 6.75 -4.76
CA PRO A 45 4.44 7.21 -3.44
C PRO A 45 4.00 8.68 -3.45
N GLY A 46 3.11 9.06 -2.53
CA GLY A 46 2.70 10.46 -2.33
C GLY A 46 1.47 10.92 -3.10
N GLU A 47 1.05 10.22 -4.15
CA GLU A 47 -0.10 10.64 -4.98
C GLU A 47 -1.42 10.71 -4.20
N ALA A 48 -1.68 9.74 -3.32
CA ALA A 48 -2.87 9.75 -2.47
C ALA A 48 -2.83 10.89 -1.43
N ALA A 49 -1.64 11.19 -0.89
CA ALA A 49 -1.46 12.29 0.04
C ALA A 49 -1.67 13.65 -0.64
N ALA A 50 -1.18 13.82 -1.87
CA ALA A 50 -1.42 15.01 -2.67
C ALA A 50 -2.93 15.22 -2.95
N ALA A 51 -3.66 14.15 -3.30
CA ALA A 51 -5.11 14.23 -3.46
C ALA A 51 -5.84 14.64 -2.16
N LEU A 52 -5.38 14.12 -1.02
CA LEU A 52 -5.93 14.45 0.29
C LEU A 52 -5.70 15.93 0.63
N GLU A 53 -4.50 16.46 0.38
CA GLU A 53 -4.19 17.88 0.58
C GLU A 53 -5.05 18.79 -0.31
N LEU A 54 -5.20 18.43 -1.59
CA LEU A 54 -6.06 19.15 -2.54
C LEU A 54 -7.52 19.15 -2.07
N TRP A 55 -8.00 18.03 -1.52
CA TRP A 55 -9.34 17.95 -0.95
C TRP A 55 -9.51 18.83 0.28
N GLN A 56 -8.58 18.74 1.24
CA GLN A 56 -8.62 19.53 2.47
C GLN A 56 -8.52 21.04 2.22
N SER A 57 -7.84 21.44 1.15
CA SER A 57 -7.74 22.84 0.70
C SER A 57 -8.89 23.30 -0.20
N GLY A 58 -9.89 22.44 -0.47
CA GLY A 58 -11.05 22.76 -1.31
C GLY A 58 -10.74 22.87 -2.81
N ARG A 59 -9.55 22.43 -3.24
CA ARG A 59 -9.11 22.44 -4.65
C ARG A 59 -9.52 21.19 -5.42
N LEU A 60 -9.98 20.15 -4.72
CA LEU A 60 -10.46 18.90 -5.31
C LEU A 60 -11.68 18.38 -4.55
N ASP A 61 -12.79 18.11 -5.24
CA ASP A 61 -13.89 17.31 -4.67
C ASP A 61 -13.65 15.82 -4.94
N VAL A 62 -13.32 15.06 -3.90
CA VAL A 62 -13.02 13.62 -4.04
C VAL A 62 -14.27 12.76 -4.25
N ALA A 63 -15.45 13.28 -3.94
CA ALA A 63 -16.72 12.58 -4.09
C ALA A 63 -17.25 12.61 -5.54
N ARG A 64 -16.69 13.48 -6.39
CA ARG A 64 -17.10 13.64 -7.80
C ARG A 64 -15.92 13.40 -8.72
N VAL A 65 -16.21 13.07 -9.98
CA VAL A 65 -15.17 13.00 -11.03
C VAL A 65 -14.62 14.40 -11.24
N ALA A 66 -13.28 14.53 -11.29
CA ALA A 66 -12.65 15.81 -11.55
C ALA A 66 -12.63 16.12 -13.05
N ASP A 67 -12.76 17.40 -13.40
CA ASP A 67 -12.83 17.83 -14.80
C ASP A 67 -11.48 17.74 -15.52
N ASP A 68 -10.36 17.94 -14.80
CA ASP A 68 -9.02 17.80 -15.36
C ASP A 68 -8.39 16.44 -15.05
N ALA A 69 -7.58 15.96 -16.01
CA ALA A 69 -6.99 14.63 -15.95
C ALA A 69 -6.00 14.44 -14.80
N ALA A 70 -5.31 15.49 -14.35
CA ALA A 70 -4.32 15.40 -13.28
C ALA A 70 -4.99 15.24 -11.92
N HIS A 71 -6.02 16.05 -11.63
CA HIS A 71 -6.82 15.88 -10.43
C HIS A 71 -7.60 14.57 -10.45
N GLU A 72 -8.16 14.15 -11.59
CA GLU A 72 -8.86 12.85 -11.67
C GLU A 72 -7.90 11.69 -11.41
N TRP A 73 -6.67 11.77 -11.94
CA TRP A 73 -5.63 10.79 -11.62
C TRP A 73 -5.40 10.72 -10.12
N LEU A 74 -5.04 11.83 -9.46
CA LEU A 74 -4.77 11.87 -8.03
C LEU A 74 -5.97 11.41 -7.19
N ARG A 75 -7.18 11.84 -7.55
CA ARG A 75 -8.43 11.43 -6.89
C ARG A 75 -8.59 9.91 -6.90
N GLN A 76 -8.32 9.26 -8.03
CA GLN A 76 -8.36 7.79 -8.14
C GLN A 76 -7.27 7.12 -7.30
N ARG A 77 -6.09 7.72 -7.17
CA ARG A 77 -5.02 7.17 -6.30
C ARG A 77 -5.42 7.15 -4.83
N LEU A 78 -6.22 8.13 -4.37
CA LEU A 78 -6.78 8.17 -3.01
C LEU A 78 -8.02 7.27 -2.85
N GLN A 79 -9.00 7.40 -3.74
CA GLN A 79 -10.31 6.75 -3.58
C GLN A 79 -10.31 5.28 -4.01
N ARG A 80 -9.45 4.91 -4.97
CA ARG A 80 -9.40 3.56 -5.56
C ARG A 80 -7.94 3.10 -5.76
N PRO A 81 -7.14 3.01 -4.68
CA PRO A 81 -5.79 2.50 -4.79
C PRO A 81 -5.79 1.09 -5.39
N HIS A 82 -4.90 0.84 -6.34
CA HIS A 82 -4.80 -0.46 -7.00
C HIS A 82 -3.77 -1.35 -6.26
N PRO A 83 -4.21 -2.43 -5.57
CA PRO A 83 -3.30 -3.30 -4.83
C PRO A 83 -2.40 -4.07 -5.79
N ARG A 84 -1.09 -4.12 -5.49
CA ARG A 84 -0.07 -4.70 -6.37
C ARG A 84 0.07 -6.22 -6.22
N VAL A 85 -1.05 -6.94 -6.23
CA VAL A 85 -1.10 -8.39 -5.96
C VAL A 85 -0.19 -9.18 -6.92
N GLN A 86 -0.27 -8.91 -8.22
CA GLN A 86 0.54 -9.61 -9.22
C GLN A 86 2.05 -9.37 -9.05
N ALA A 87 2.45 -8.16 -8.63
CA ALA A 87 3.85 -7.87 -8.32
C ALA A 87 4.30 -8.70 -7.12
N GLY A 88 3.52 -8.70 -6.02
CA GLY A 88 3.82 -9.52 -4.84
C GLY A 88 3.90 -11.02 -5.13
N LEU A 89 3.07 -11.55 -6.04
CA LEU A 89 3.17 -12.94 -6.49
C LEU A 89 4.47 -13.23 -7.25
N ARG A 90 4.90 -12.32 -8.12
CA ARG A 90 6.12 -12.47 -8.95
C ARG A 90 7.42 -12.23 -8.18
N LEU A 91 7.37 -11.45 -7.11
CA LEU A 91 8.55 -11.16 -6.27
C LEU A 91 8.94 -12.34 -5.35
N ARG A 92 8.10 -13.37 -5.22
CA ARG A 92 8.41 -14.57 -4.44
C ARG A 92 9.66 -15.25 -5.00
N GLY A 93 10.65 -15.48 -4.12
CA GLY A 93 11.94 -16.05 -4.51
C GLY A 93 12.90 -15.08 -5.19
N LEU A 94 12.51 -13.83 -5.40
CA LEU A 94 13.37 -12.76 -5.92
C LEU A 94 13.70 -11.72 -4.85
N ALA A 95 12.69 -11.21 -4.16
CA ALA A 95 12.87 -10.23 -3.10
C ALA A 95 13.33 -10.90 -1.80
N THR A 96 14.30 -10.29 -1.12
CA THR A 96 14.80 -10.71 0.19
C THR A 96 13.86 -10.31 1.31
N ALA A 97 13.24 -9.13 1.22
CA ALA A 97 12.16 -8.67 2.08
C ALA A 97 11.13 -7.83 1.29
N CYS A 98 9.93 -7.67 1.84
CA CYS A 98 8.89 -6.86 1.23
C CYS A 98 7.93 -6.28 2.28
N ILE A 99 7.47 -5.06 2.04
CA ILE A 99 6.38 -4.41 2.77
C ILE A 99 5.58 -3.55 1.79
N ASP A 100 4.27 -3.42 1.99
CA ASP A 100 3.47 -2.41 1.31
C ASP A 100 3.70 -1.02 1.93
N VAL A 101 3.35 0.03 1.18
CA VAL A 101 3.50 1.43 1.64
C VAL A 101 2.10 2.00 1.87
N SER A 102 1.71 2.12 3.15
CA SER A 102 0.42 2.66 3.58
C SER A 102 0.58 3.90 4.45
N ASP A 103 1.57 3.90 5.35
CA ASP A 103 1.80 4.95 6.34
C ASP A 103 2.85 5.97 5.86
N GLY A 104 3.40 5.72 4.67
CA GLY A 104 4.43 6.53 4.05
C GLY A 104 5.75 5.77 3.92
N LEU A 105 6.49 6.06 2.85
CA LEU A 105 7.68 5.29 2.46
C LEU A 105 8.69 5.15 3.60
N LEU A 106 9.01 6.25 4.29
CA LEU A 106 10.01 6.25 5.36
C LEU A 106 9.55 5.44 6.59
N ALA A 107 8.27 5.50 6.93
CA ALA A 107 7.73 4.79 8.08
C ALA A 107 7.78 3.27 7.84
N ASP A 108 7.28 2.83 6.69
CA ASP A 108 7.20 1.41 6.32
C ASP A 108 8.57 0.81 5.99
N LEU A 109 9.45 1.56 5.31
CA LEU A 109 10.84 1.15 5.14
C LEU A 109 11.55 1.05 6.49
N GLY A 110 11.24 1.94 7.43
CA GLY A 110 11.73 1.88 8.80
C GLY A 110 11.26 0.61 9.53
N HIS A 111 10.00 0.18 9.36
CA HIS A 111 9.51 -1.09 9.89
C HIS A 111 10.32 -2.27 9.35
N LEU A 112 10.53 -2.32 8.03
CA LEU A 112 11.30 -3.36 7.37
C LEU A 112 12.76 -3.38 7.86
N CYS A 113 13.42 -2.23 7.90
CA CYS A 113 14.79 -2.08 8.40
C CYS A 113 14.94 -2.57 9.85
N ARG A 114 14.00 -2.20 10.74
CA ARG A 114 13.99 -2.65 12.14
C ARG A 114 13.80 -4.16 12.24
N CYS A 115 12.90 -4.75 11.46
CA CYS A 115 12.68 -6.19 11.44
C CYS A 115 13.91 -6.97 10.95
N SER A 116 14.66 -6.41 9.99
CA SER A 116 15.86 -7.02 9.42
C SER A 116 17.17 -6.68 10.13
N GLY A 117 17.18 -5.72 11.06
CA GLY A 117 18.41 -5.27 11.72
C GLY A 117 19.39 -4.57 10.78
N VAL A 118 18.88 -3.88 9.74
CA VAL A 118 19.67 -3.15 8.75
C VAL A 118 19.28 -1.66 8.71
N ALA A 119 20.06 -0.85 7.99
CA ALA A 119 19.72 0.52 7.64
C ALA A 119 19.49 0.64 6.12
N ALA A 120 18.73 1.67 5.72
CA ALA A 120 18.47 1.99 4.31
C ALA A 120 19.06 3.35 3.95
N GLN A 121 19.52 3.46 2.70
CA GLN A 121 19.93 4.71 2.07
C GLN A 121 19.08 4.88 0.80
N LEU A 122 18.39 6.02 0.68
CA LEU A 122 17.54 6.39 -0.45
C LEU A 122 18.20 7.45 -1.33
#